data_AF-A0A2M8CFJ1-F1
#
_entry.id   AF-A0A2M8CFJ1-F1
#
_cell.length_a   1.000
_cell.length_b   1.000
_cell.length_c   1.000
_cell.angle_alpha   90.00
_cell.angle_beta   90.00
_cell.angle_gamma   90.00
#
_symmetry.space_group_name_H-M   'P 1'
#
loop_
_entity.id
_entity.type
_entity.pdbx_description
1 polymer ?
#
loop_
_entity_poly.entity_id
_entity_poly.type
_entity_poly.pdbx_seq_one_letter_code
_entity_poly.pdbx_strand_id
1 'polypeptide(L)'
;RYTRQEWFKTRSEMAALFSDLPEALDNTHEVANKIEVYQLDKSPIMPEFTIPETFSDANDYLRHISYEGAQWRYGEISAEIAERIEFELGTIKFMGFPDYFLIVWDFLKAAREMGVSVGPGRGSAAGSVVSYCLRITDIEPLKYNLLFERFLNPDRISMPDIDIDFDDDGRDKVLHWVREKYGSKRVAHLITFGTMAAKMAIRDVARVQKLPLSEADRLSKLIPEVPGITLAEALKQVPELKFELDKGKPEVSSVILNAIKLEGSVRNTGTHACGIIIGREDLDHYIPVTTVKDSVLEYASQYDGKFIEPVGLLKMDFLGLKTLSIIKDTLKNIK
;
A
#
# COMPACT_ATOMS: atom_id res chain seq x y z
N ARG A 1 -16.46 -13.56 29.51
CA ARG A 1 -17.30 -12.75 30.42
C ARG A 1 -16.44 -11.55 30.84
N TYR A 2 -16.88 -10.31 30.60
CA TYR A 2 -16.13 -9.11 31.00
C TYR A 2 -16.32 -8.86 32.49
N THR A 3 -15.24 -8.84 33.26
CA THR A 3 -15.29 -8.73 34.74
C THR A 3 -15.24 -7.28 35.21
N ARG A 4 -15.01 -6.33 34.29
CA ARG A 4 -14.78 -4.89 34.58
C ARG A 4 -13.51 -4.67 35.42
N GLN A 5 -12.59 -5.62 35.38
CA GLN A 5 -11.29 -5.58 36.03
C GLN A 5 -10.14 -5.50 35.03
N GLU A 6 -10.42 -5.36 33.74
CA GLU A 6 -9.43 -5.46 32.66
C GLU A 6 -8.93 -4.08 32.18
N TRP A 7 -8.39 -3.27 33.09
CA TRP A 7 -7.62 -2.06 32.74
C TRP A 7 -6.13 -2.25 33.03
N PHE A 8 -5.31 -1.30 32.58
CA PHE A 8 -3.89 -1.28 32.89
C PHE A 8 -3.68 -0.88 34.36
N LYS A 9 -3.73 -1.87 35.25
CA LYS A 9 -3.59 -1.69 36.69
C LYS A 9 -2.21 -1.15 37.06
N THR A 10 -2.18 -0.36 38.12
CA THR A 10 -0.95 0.10 38.74
C THR A 10 -0.21 -1.03 39.44
N ARG A 11 1.09 -0.84 39.70
CA ARG A 11 1.91 -1.80 40.43
C ARG A 11 1.32 -2.14 41.81
N SER A 12 0.80 -1.14 42.53
CA SER A 12 0.21 -1.33 43.86
C SER A 12 -1.09 -2.13 43.81
N GLU A 13 -1.95 -1.91 42.80
CA GLU A 13 -3.17 -2.70 42.62
C GLU A 13 -2.84 -4.16 42.30
N MET A 14 -1.82 -4.42 41.46
CA MET A 14 -1.35 -5.77 41.16
C MET A 14 -0.72 -6.44 42.39
N ALA A 15 0.04 -5.70 43.20
CA ALA A 15 0.64 -6.19 44.45
C ALA A 15 -0.41 -6.60 45.48
N ALA A 16 -1.50 -5.83 45.61
CA ALA A 16 -2.62 -6.20 46.48
C ALA A 16 -3.34 -7.47 45.98
N LEU A 17 -3.53 -7.59 44.67
CA LEU A 17 -4.21 -8.72 44.03
C LEU A 17 -3.44 -10.05 44.17
N PHE A 18 -2.11 -10.00 44.09
CA PHE A 18 -1.22 -11.16 44.20
C PHE A 18 -0.46 -11.17 45.53
N SER A 19 -1.07 -10.64 46.60
CA SER A 19 -0.44 -10.55 47.92
C SER A 19 -0.14 -11.92 48.55
N ASP A 20 -0.88 -12.94 48.14
CA ASP A 20 -0.69 -14.35 48.48
C ASP A 20 0.39 -15.04 47.64
N LEU A 21 0.80 -14.45 46.50
CA LEU A 21 1.81 -15.00 45.59
C LEU A 21 2.75 -13.93 45.01
N PRO A 22 3.68 -13.36 45.80
CA PRO A 22 4.62 -12.34 45.34
C PRO A 22 5.50 -12.77 44.17
N GLU A 23 5.90 -14.05 44.12
CA GLU A 23 6.71 -14.62 43.02
C GLU A 23 6.04 -14.44 41.64
N ALA A 24 4.70 -14.37 41.58
CA ALA A 24 4.01 -14.12 40.31
C ALA A 24 4.37 -12.75 39.71
N LEU A 25 4.62 -11.74 40.55
CA LEU A 25 5.04 -10.41 40.12
C LEU A 25 6.52 -10.41 39.75
N ASP A 26 7.37 -11.05 40.54
CA ASP A 26 8.81 -11.16 40.26
C ASP A 26 9.09 -11.87 38.93
N ASN A 27 8.32 -12.91 38.62
CA ASN A 27 8.40 -13.62 37.34
C ASN A 27 8.10 -12.71 36.15
N THR A 28 7.23 -11.70 36.29
CA THR A 28 6.98 -10.73 35.20
C THR A 28 8.22 -9.90 34.89
N HIS A 29 9.00 -9.53 35.91
CA HIS A 29 10.27 -8.84 35.75
C HIS A 29 11.35 -9.76 35.17
N GLU A 30 11.41 -11.01 35.61
CA GLU A 30 12.33 -12.01 35.05
C GLU A 30 12.08 -12.20 33.55
N VAL A 31 10.83 -12.35 33.13
CA VAL A 31 10.46 -12.45 31.71
C VAL A 31 10.83 -11.17 30.96
N ALA A 32 10.47 -10.00 31.50
CA ALA A 32 10.78 -8.71 30.86
C ALA A 32 12.30 -8.51 30.67
N ASN A 33 13.12 -8.93 31.63
CA ASN A 33 14.58 -8.83 31.56
C ASN A 33 15.22 -9.77 30.53
N LYS A 34 14.49 -10.80 30.08
CA LYS A 34 14.93 -11.72 29.02
C LYS A 34 14.54 -11.25 27.62
N ILE A 35 13.73 -10.18 27.49
CA ILE A 35 13.30 -9.67 26.19
C ILE A 35 14.42 -8.83 25.58
N GLU A 36 14.94 -9.29 24.45
CA GLU A 36 15.88 -8.54 23.63
C GLU A 36 15.11 -7.61 22.67
N VAL A 37 15.52 -6.35 22.61
CA VAL A 37 14.99 -5.39 21.64
C VAL A 37 15.77 -5.52 20.34
N TYR A 38 15.08 -5.66 19.22
CA TYR A 38 15.67 -5.75 17.89
C TYR A 38 15.08 -4.70 16.95
N GLN A 39 15.81 -4.37 15.89
CA GLN A 39 15.35 -3.46 14.85
C GLN A 39 14.53 -4.23 13.81
N LEU A 40 13.35 -3.70 13.49
CA LEU A 40 12.49 -4.20 12.43
C LEU A 40 12.87 -3.62 11.06
N ASP A 41 13.39 -2.40 11.05
CA ASP A 41 13.80 -1.71 9.84
C ASP A 41 15.00 -2.41 9.20
N LYS A 42 14.99 -2.52 7.87
CA LYS A 42 16.03 -3.18 7.10
C LYS A 42 16.39 -2.34 5.88
N SER A 43 17.61 -2.55 5.39
CA SER A 43 17.97 -2.04 4.05
C SER A 43 17.03 -2.63 2.99
N PRO A 44 16.77 -1.91 1.89
CA PRO A 44 15.91 -2.39 0.82
C PRO A 44 16.32 -3.78 0.32
N ILE A 45 15.35 -4.68 0.28
CA ILE A 45 15.45 -6.06 -0.20
C ILE A 45 14.76 -6.08 -1.56
N MET A 46 15.57 -5.92 -2.61
CA MET A 46 15.04 -5.93 -3.96
C MET A 46 14.64 -7.36 -4.35
N PRO A 47 13.48 -7.55 -4.98
CA PRO A 47 13.16 -8.81 -5.63
C PRO A 47 14.18 -9.11 -6.74
N GLU A 48 14.52 -10.38 -6.92
CA GLU A 48 15.48 -10.81 -7.95
C GLU A 48 14.75 -11.18 -9.25
N PHE A 49 15.26 -10.70 -10.37
CA PHE A 49 14.78 -11.09 -11.67
C PHE A 49 15.61 -12.25 -12.23
N THR A 50 14.96 -13.31 -12.70
CA THR A 50 15.67 -14.42 -13.36
C THR A 50 16.07 -14.00 -14.77
N ILE A 51 17.35 -13.68 -14.97
CA ILE A 51 17.91 -13.30 -16.28
C ILE A 51 18.26 -14.54 -17.12
N PRO A 52 18.28 -14.42 -18.46
CA PRO A 52 18.80 -15.47 -19.32
C PRO A 52 20.29 -15.73 -19.09
N GLU A 53 20.73 -16.99 -19.17
CA GLU A 53 22.13 -17.40 -18.94
C GLU A 53 23.15 -16.74 -19.88
N THR A 54 22.69 -16.17 -20.99
CA THR A 54 23.53 -15.46 -21.96
C THR A 54 24.04 -14.11 -21.47
N PHE A 55 23.46 -13.55 -20.41
CA PHE A 55 23.83 -12.26 -19.84
C PHE A 55 24.56 -12.45 -18.51
N SER A 56 25.51 -11.57 -18.22
CA SER A 56 26.33 -11.71 -17.01
C SER A 56 25.60 -11.29 -15.73
N ASP A 57 24.77 -10.24 -15.82
CA ASP A 57 24.01 -9.70 -14.69
C ASP A 57 22.75 -8.93 -15.16
N ALA A 58 21.93 -8.50 -14.21
CA ALA A 58 20.70 -7.74 -14.48
C ALA A 58 20.95 -6.41 -15.19
N ASN A 59 22.11 -5.76 -15.00
CA ASN A 59 22.43 -4.50 -15.68
C ASN A 59 22.70 -4.73 -17.16
N ASP A 60 23.46 -5.79 -17.49
CA ASP A 60 23.76 -6.16 -18.86
C ASP A 60 22.49 -6.53 -19.62
N TYR A 61 21.62 -7.31 -18.98
CA TYR A 61 20.32 -7.65 -19.57
C TYR A 61 19.42 -6.43 -19.75
N LEU A 62 19.30 -5.57 -18.72
CA LEU A 62 18.51 -4.34 -18.78
C LEU A 62 19.02 -3.41 -19.90
N ARG A 63 20.33 -3.27 -20.05
CA ARG A 63 20.96 -2.50 -21.12
C ARG A 63 20.56 -3.05 -22.49
N HIS A 64 20.69 -4.36 -22.69
CA HIS A 64 20.33 -5.01 -23.94
C HIS A 64 18.87 -4.73 -24.35
N ILE A 65 17.91 -5.01 -23.48
CA ILE A 65 16.48 -4.80 -23.79
C ILE A 65 16.12 -3.31 -23.92
N SER A 66 16.86 -2.41 -23.25
CA SER A 66 16.67 -0.96 -23.41
C SER A 66 17.07 -0.52 -24.81
N TYR A 67 18.18 -1.04 -25.35
CA TYR A 67 18.61 -0.76 -26.72
C TYR A 67 17.68 -1.38 -27.77
N GLU A 68 17.17 -2.59 -27.56
CA GLU A 68 16.14 -3.17 -28.44
C GLU A 68 14.86 -2.30 -28.46
N GLY A 69 14.43 -1.85 -27.27
CA GLY A 69 13.32 -0.92 -27.12
C GLY A 69 13.56 0.44 -27.78
N ALA A 70 14.77 0.98 -27.67
CA ALA A 70 15.17 2.22 -28.33
C ALA A 70 15.13 2.08 -29.86
N GLN A 71 15.67 0.99 -30.40
CA GLN A 71 15.63 0.67 -31.82
C GLN A 71 14.19 0.59 -32.34
N TRP A 72 13.27 0.03 -31.55
CA TRP A 72 11.85 -0.05 -31.91
C TRP A 72 11.13 1.30 -31.84
N ARG A 73 11.38 2.11 -30.79
CA ARG A 73 10.72 3.41 -30.57
C ARG A 73 11.23 4.51 -31.50
N TYR A 74 12.54 4.60 -31.66
CA TYR A 74 13.22 5.70 -32.36
C TYR A 74 13.63 5.35 -33.78
N GLY A 75 13.80 4.06 -34.09
CA GLY A 75 14.43 3.64 -35.34
C GLY A 75 15.93 3.93 -35.29
N GLU A 76 16.36 5.13 -35.68
CA GLU A 76 17.77 5.52 -35.61
C GLU A 76 18.12 6.09 -34.23
N ILE A 77 19.13 5.50 -33.59
CA ILE A 77 19.59 5.94 -32.27
C ILE A 77 20.66 7.02 -32.47
N SER A 78 20.27 8.28 -32.26
CA SER A 78 21.20 9.41 -32.30
C SER A 78 22.17 9.38 -31.11
N ALA A 79 23.26 10.15 -31.21
CA ALA A 79 24.22 10.29 -30.11
C ALA A 79 23.57 10.82 -28.83
N GLU A 80 22.62 11.76 -28.95
CA GLU A 80 21.86 12.32 -27.82
C GLU A 80 21.01 11.26 -27.11
N ILE A 81 20.32 10.40 -27.88
CA ILE A 81 19.51 9.31 -27.33
C ILE A 81 20.41 8.29 -26.62
N ALA A 82 21.50 7.88 -27.28
CA ALA A 82 22.45 6.93 -26.71
C ALA A 82 23.09 7.46 -25.41
N GLU A 83 23.50 8.72 -25.39
CA GLU A 83 24.09 9.36 -24.21
C GLU A 83 23.09 9.39 -23.05
N ARG A 84 21.82 9.75 -23.31
CA ARG A 84 20.78 9.75 -22.29
C ARG A 84 20.48 8.35 -21.77
N ILE A 85 20.41 7.34 -22.63
CA ILE A 85 20.21 5.93 -22.21
C ILE A 85 21.34 5.47 -21.30
N GLU A 86 22.59 5.69 -21.67
CA GLU A 86 23.76 5.26 -20.88
C GLU A 86 23.85 6.00 -19.54
N PHE A 87 23.52 7.30 -19.51
CA PHE A 87 23.44 8.07 -18.27
C PHE A 87 22.39 7.49 -17.30
N GLU A 88 21.19 7.22 -17.80
CA GLU A 88 20.10 6.64 -17.00
C GLU A 88 20.45 5.22 -16.52
N LEU A 89 20.94 4.35 -17.41
CA LEU A 89 21.37 2.99 -17.06
C LEU A 89 22.51 2.98 -16.03
N GLY A 90 23.47 3.89 -16.17
CA GLY A 90 24.55 4.07 -15.19
C GLY A 90 24.02 4.47 -13.81
N THR A 91 23.01 5.34 -13.78
CA THR A 91 22.36 5.77 -12.52
C THR A 91 21.54 4.63 -11.90
N ILE A 92 20.75 3.91 -12.69
CA ILE A 92 19.97 2.74 -12.25
C ILE A 92 20.89 1.66 -11.66
N LYS A 93 22.02 1.40 -12.31
CA LYS A 93 23.07 0.48 -11.83
C LYS A 93 23.67 0.95 -10.51
N PHE A 94 24.05 2.23 -10.43
CA PHE A 94 24.65 2.81 -9.22
C PHE A 94 23.70 2.72 -8.01
N MET A 95 22.41 2.94 -8.22
CA MET A 95 21.40 2.88 -7.16
C MET A 95 20.93 1.45 -6.82
N GLY A 96 21.30 0.45 -7.63
CA GLY A 96 20.94 -0.96 -7.39
C GLY A 96 19.50 -1.32 -7.77
N PHE A 97 18.94 -0.68 -8.80
CA PHE A 97 17.58 -0.93 -9.27
C PHE A 97 17.41 -1.68 -10.61
N PRO A 98 18.39 -2.42 -11.16
CA PRO A 98 18.19 -3.06 -12.47
C PRO A 98 17.07 -4.13 -12.43
N ASP A 99 17.04 -4.98 -11.41
CA ASP A 99 16.01 -6.02 -11.25
C ASP A 99 14.61 -5.44 -11.15
N TYR A 100 14.46 -4.28 -10.48
CA TYR A 100 13.18 -3.60 -10.39
C TYR A 100 12.62 -3.22 -11.76
N PHE A 101 13.45 -2.61 -12.62
CA PHE A 101 13.04 -2.26 -13.98
C PHE A 101 12.72 -3.50 -14.81
N LEU A 102 13.48 -4.58 -14.65
CA LEU A 102 13.22 -5.85 -15.33
C LEU A 102 11.89 -6.47 -14.90
N ILE A 103 11.58 -6.46 -13.61
CA ILE A 103 10.31 -6.96 -13.08
C ILE A 103 9.14 -6.15 -13.63
N VAL A 104 9.25 -4.80 -13.61
CA VAL A 104 8.23 -3.91 -14.16
C VAL A 104 8.04 -4.15 -15.66
N TRP A 105 9.12 -4.25 -16.41
CA TRP A 105 9.08 -4.57 -17.83
C TRP A 105 8.40 -5.92 -18.10
N ASP A 106 8.73 -6.97 -17.34
CA ASP A 106 8.26 -8.34 -17.59
C ASP A 106 6.75 -8.48 -17.43
N PHE A 107 6.17 -8.01 -16.31
CA PHE A 107 4.70 -8.10 -16.17
C PHE A 107 3.97 -7.14 -17.10
N LEU A 108 4.55 -5.99 -17.48
CA LEU A 108 3.94 -5.09 -18.45
C LEU A 108 3.95 -5.66 -19.88
N LYS A 109 5.01 -6.38 -20.24
CA LYS A 109 5.09 -7.14 -21.48
C LYS A 109 4.05 -8.25 -21.49
N ALA A 110 4.01 -9.07 -20.44
CA ALA A 110 3.03 -10.14 -20.29
C ALA A 110 1.59 -9.60 -20.31
N ALA A 111 1.30 -8.49 -19.63
CA ALA A 111 0.00 -7.84 -19.65
C ALA A 111 -0.46 -7.54 -21.09
N ARG A 112 0.41 -6.92 -21.90
CA ARG A 112 0.10 -6.60 -23.30
C ARG A 112 -0.10 -7.84 -24.15
N GLU A 113 0.72 -8.87 -23.97
CA GLU A 113 0.58 -10.17 -24.67
C GLU A 113 -0.74 -10.87 -24.32
N MET A 114 -1.22 -10.72 -23.07
CA MET A 114 -2.54 -11.21 -22.63
C MET A 114 -3.72 -10.33 -23.09
N GLY A 115 -3.46 -9.27 -23.86
CA GLY A 115 -4.49 -8.33 -24.32
C GLY A 115 -5.04 -7.41 -23.22
N VAL A 116 -4.27 -7.20 -22.14
CA VAL A 116 -4.56 -6.18 -21.11
C VAL A 116 -4.11 -4.82 -21.63
N SER A 117 -5.00 -3.83 -21.51
CA SER A 117 -4.70 -2.43 -21.78
C SER A 117 -3.89 -1.88 -20.61
N VAL A 118 -2.71 -1.35 -20.91
CA VAL A 118 -1.82 -0.72 -19.95
C VAL A 118 -1.90 0.78 -20.18
N GLY A 119 -2.01 1.56 -19.11
CA GLY A 119 -2.00 3.02 -19.20
C GLY A 119 -0.64 3.56 -19.68
N PRO A 120 -0.58 4.84 -20.06
CA PRO A 120 0.63 5.46 -20.60
C PRO A 120 1.77 5.63 -19.57
N GLY A 121 1.55 5.19 -18.33
CA GLY A 121 2.39 5.48 -17.17
C GLY A 121 2.10 6.87 -16.59
N ARG A 122 2.15 7.00 -15.27
CA ARG A 122 2.02 8.29 -14.58
C ARG A 122 3.17 8.49 -13.58
N GLY A 123 3.23 9.70 -13.02
CA GLY A 123 4.25 10.06 -12.03
C GLY A 123 5.58 10.45 -12.68
N SER A 124 6.64 10.36 -11.89
CA SER A 124 7.97 10.78 -12.32
C SER A 124 8.61 9.80 -13.32
N ALA A 125 8.16 8.54 -13.36
CA ALA A 125 8.67 7.52 -14.29
C ALA A 125 8.62 7.93 -15.77
N ALA A 126 7.72 8.85 -16.16
CA ALA A 126 7.63 9.42 -17.51
C ALA A 126 8.87 10.23 -17.92
N GLY A 127 9.73 10.64 -16.99
CA GLY A 127 10.98 11.36 -17.27
C GLY A 127 12.15 10.49 -17.71
N SER A 128 12.00 9.16 -17.70
CA SER A 128 13.07 8.21 -18.04
C SER A 128 12.95 7.72 -19.48
N VAL A 129 14.03 7.88 -20.26
CA VAL A 129 14.18 7.27 -21.59
C VAL A 129 14.21 5.75 -21.46
N VAL A 130 14.86 5.20 -20.44
CA VAL A 130 14.88 3.75 -20.18
C VAL A 130 13.46 3.22 -19.99
N SER A 131 12.64 3.88 -19.15
CA SER A 131 11.22 3.53 -18.99
C SER A 131 10.44 3.59 -20.31
N TYR A 132 10.69 4.59 -21.15
CA TYR A 132 10.04 4.73 -22.45
C TYR A 132 10.43 3.61 -23.44
N CYS A 133 11.72 3.27 -23.50
CA CYS A 133 12.27 2.19 -24.32
C CYS A 133 11.72 0.83 -23.91
N LEU A 134 11.64 0.56 -22.60
CA LEU A 134 11.06 -0.66 -22.04
C LEU A 134 9.53 -0.72 -22.17
N ARG A 135 8.89 0.33 -22.71
CA ARG A 135 7.43 0.48 -22.72
C ARG A 135 6.83 0.37 -21.32
N ILE A 136 7.53 0.86 -20.31
CA ILE A 136 6.95 1.13 -19.00
C ILE A 136 6.07 2.38 -19.12
N THR A 137 6.56 3.37 -19.86
CA THR A 137 5.81 4.59 -20.21
C THR A 137 5.64 4.71 -21.72
N ASP A 138 4.62 5.46 -22.15
CA ASP A 138 4.34 5.75 -23.55
C ASP A 138 4.62 7.21 -23.93
N ILE A 139 5.07 8.03 -22.98
CA ILE A 139 5.46 9.42 -23.21
C ILE A 139 6.95 9.50 -23.51
N GLU A 140 7.31 10.14 -24.62
CA GLU A 140 8.70 10.35 -25.04
C GLU A 140 9.34 11.50 -24.25
N PRO A 141 10.30 11.23 -23.34
CA PRO A 141 10.80 12.25 -22.42
C PRO A 141 11.65 13.33 -23.11
N LEU A 142 12.48 12.96 -24.10
CA LEU A 142 13.36 13.91 -24.80
C LEU A 142 12.57 14.97 -25.56
N LYS A 143 11.48 14.57 -26.24
CA LYS A 143 10.59 15.46 -26.98
C LYS A 143 9.93 16.53 -26.11
N TYR A 144 9.66 16.21 -24.84
CA TYR A 144 9.00 17.10 -23.90
C TYR A 144 9.96 17.66 -22.82
N ASN A 145 11.28 17.48 -23.00
CA ASN A 145 12.31 17.90 -22.05
C ASN A 145 12.05 17.44 -20.61
N LEU A 146 11.56 16.20 -20.44
CA LEU A 146 11.31 15.63 -19.14
C LEU A 146 12.63 15.20 -18.47
N LEU A 147 12.74 15.49 -17.18
CA LEU A 147 13.95 15.30 -16.39
C LEU A 147 13.93 13.92 -15.72
N PHE A 148 15.01 13.16 -15.89
CA PHE A 148 15.18 11.85 -15.28
C PHE A 148 15.42 11.95 -13.77
N GLU A 149 16.10 13.00 -13.33
CA GLU A 149 16.49 13.25 -11.94
C GLU A 149 15.29 13.52 -11.03
N ARG A 150 14.14 13.89 -11.62
CA ARG A 150 12.87 13.98 -10.90
C ARG A 150 12.32 12.59 -10.54
N PHE A 151 12.72 11.56 -11.28
CA PHE A 151 12.38 10.18 -11.02
C PHE A 151 13.41 9.51 -10.12
N LEU A 152 14.67 9.50 -10.54
CA LEU A 152 15.77 8.89 -9.82
C LEU A 152 16.88 9.91 -9.64
N ASN A 153 17.09 10.31 -8.39
CA ASN A 153 18.14 11.26 -8.03
C ASN A 153 19.29 10.52 -7.34
N PRO A 154 20.51 10.52 -7.90
CA PRO A 154 21.66 9.84 -7.28
C PRO A 154 22.05 10.43 -5.91
N ASP A 155 21.77 11.72 -5.66
CA ASP A 155 22.05 12.37 -4.38
C ASP A 155 21.02 12.00 -3.29
N ARG A 156 19.89 11.41 -3.67
CA ARG A 156 18.82 10.97 -2.77
C ARG A 156 18.35 9.58 -3.17
N ILE A 157 19.01 8.56 -2.62
CA ILE A 157 18.61 7.17 -2.79
C ILE A 157 17.26 6.95 -2.10
N SER A 158 16.19 6.98 -2.89
CA SER A 158 14.85 6.54 -2.52
C SER A 158 14.40 5.44 -3.46
N MET A 159 13.51 4.57 -3.00
CA MET A 159 12.95 3.53 -3.86
C MET A 159 12.18 4.16 -5.03
N PRO A 160 12.35 3.63 -6.25
CA PRO A 160 11.58 4.07 -7.40
C PRO A 160 10.11 3.68 -7.21
N ASP A 161 9.21 4.65 -7.39
CA ASP A 161 7.77 4.42 -7.35
C ASP A 161 7.21 4.55 -8.78
N ILE A 162 7.01 3.41 -9.43
CA ILE A 162 6.36 3.33 -10.75
C ILE A 162 4.91 2.91 -10.54
N ASP A 163 4.04 3.89 -10.61
CA ASP A 163 2.60 3.72 -10.66
C ASP A 163 2.16 3.07 -11.99
N ILE A 164 1.51 1.91 -11.92
CA ILE A 164 1.05 1.19 -13.12
C ILE A 164 -0.47 1.10 -13.17
N ASP A 165 -0.98 1.37 -14.37
CA ASP A 165 -2.40 1.38 -14.70
C ASP A 165 -2.77 0.23 -15.62
N PHE A 166 -3.82 -0.50 -15.27
CA PHE A 166 -4.42 -1.55 -16.07
C PHE A 166 -5.91 -1.28 -16.30
N ASP A 167 -6.50 -1.85 -17.35
CA ASP A 167 -7.96 -1.98 -17.40
C ASP A 167 -8.48 -2.85 -16.25
N ASP A 168 -9.68 -2.54 -15.73
CA ASP A 168 -10.23 -3.16 -14.53
C ASP A 168 -10.25 -4.70 -14.63
N ASP A 169 -10.69 -5.26 -15.76
CA ASP A 169 -10.75 -6.70 -16.00
C ASP A 169 -9.37 -7.35 -16.19
N GLY A 170 -8.42 -6.57 -16.70
CA GLY A 170 -7.06 -7.01 -16.96
C GLY A 170 -6.19 -7.07 -15.71
N ARG A 171 -6.47 -6.24 -14.71
CA ARG A 171 -5.71 -6.17 -13.45
C ARG A 171 -5.58 -7.55 -12.77
N ASP A 172 -6.70 -8.27 -12.63
CA ASP A 172 -6.71 -9.58 -11.96
C ASP A 172 -5.91 -10.63 -12.75
N LYS A 173 -5.90 -10.55 -14.08
CA LYS A 173 -5.08 -11.44 -14.93
C LYS A 173 -3.59 -11.20 -14.71
N VAL A 174 -3.19 -9.93 -14.60
CA VAL A 174 -1.78 -9.57 -14.34
C VAL A 174 -1.38 -10.02 -12.94
N LEU A 175 -2.24 -9.83 -11.92
CA LEU A 175 -1.98 -10.32 -10.57
C LEU A 175 -1.81 -11.84 -10.53
N HIS A 176 -2.67 -12.57 -11.25
CA HIS A 176 -2.55 -14.03 -11.35
C HIS A 176 -1.23 -14.43 -12.01
N TRP A 177 -0.85 -13.75 -13.11
CA TRP A 177 0.42 -14.00 -13.77
C TRP A 177 1.63 -13.72 -12.87
N VAL A 178 1.63 -12.60 -12.14
CA VAL A 178 2.71 -12.23 -11.19
C VAL A 178 2.82 -13.29 -10.08
N ARG A 179 1.69 -13.75 -9.54
CA ARG A 179 1.63 -14.83 -8.55
C ARG A 179 2.28 -16.12 -9.08
N GLU A 180 1.92 -16.55 -10.30
CA GLU A 180 2.46 -17.78 -10.87
C GLU A 180 3.95 -17.65 -11.23
N LYS A 181 4.38 -16.47 -11.70
CA LYS A 181 5.77 -16.19 -12.09
C LYS A 181 6.72 -16.09 -10.90
N TYR A 182 6.35 -15.32 -9.87
CA TYR A 182 7.21 -15.00 -8.72
C TYR A 182 6.95 -15.88 -7.50
N GLY A 183 5.85 -16.64 -7.49
CA GLY A 183 5.48 -17.57 -6.44
C GLY A 183 4.42 -17.00 -5.49
N SER A 184 3.45 -17.85 -5.14
CA SER A 184 2.27 -17.44 -4.35
C SER A 184 2.59 -16.90 -2.96
N LYS A 185 3.68 -17.37 -2.32
CA LYS A 185 4.12 -16.90 -1.00
C LYS A 185 4.99 -15.64 -1.03
N ARG A 186 5.47 -15.25 -2.21
CA ARG A 186 6.33 -14.09 -2.42
C ARG A 186 5.55 -12.85 -2.83
N VAL A 187 4.28 -13.03 -3.20
CA VAL A 187 3.40 -11.95 -3.67
C VAL A 187 2.21 -11.82 -2.73
N ALA A 188 1.98 -10.62 -2.20
CA ALA A 188 0.87 -10.37 -1.28
C ALA A 188 0.22 -9.01 -1.51
N HIS A 189 -1.04 -8.89 -1.09
CA HIS A 189 -1.70 -7.60 -0.93
C HIS A 189 -1.13 -6.81 0.25
N LEU A 190 -1.35 -5.50 0.25
CA LEU A 190 -1.27 -4.71 1.47
C LEU A 190 -2.58 -4.81 2.26
N ILE A 191 -2.50 -4.92 3.59
CA ILE A 191 -3.69 -4.78 4.45
C ILE A 191 -4.07 -3.31 4.57
N THR A 192 -5.36 -3.07 4.75
CA THR A 192 -5.90 -1.78 5.16
C THR A 192 -6.64 -1.94 6.47
N PHE A 193 -6.57 -0.93 7.33
CA PHE A 193 -7.29 -0.91 8.59
C PHE A 193 -8.47 0.06 8.47
N GLY A 194 -9.68 -0.48 8.51
CA GLY A 194 -10.89 0.34 8.60
C GLY A 194 -11.07 0.83 10.02
N THR A 195 -10.98 2.15 10.22
CA THR A 195 -11.19 2.78 11.52
C THR A 195 -12.61 3.32 11.66
N MET A 196 -13.06 3.51 12.90
CA MET A 196 -14.36 4.12 13.19
C MET A 196 -14.29 5.64 12.98
N ALA A 197 -14.63 6.10 11.78
CA ALA A 197 -14.84 7.53 11.51
C ALA A 197 -16.03 8.08 12.30
N ALA A 198 -16.07 9.40 12.54
CA ALA A 198 -17.07 10.08 13.37
C ALA A 198 -18.53 9.60 13.15
N LYS A 199 -19.01 9.58 11.90
CA LYS A 199 -20.37 9.12 11.55
C LYS A 199 -20.59 7.64 11.90
N MET A 200 -19.61 6.79 11.60
CA MET A 200 -19.68 5.36 11.90
C MET A 200 -19.63 5.09 13.40
N ALA A 201 -18.83 5.84 14.15
CA ALA A 201 -18.73 5.71 15.59
C ALA A 201 -20.08 5.96 16.27
N ILE A 202 -20.80 7.02 15.87
CA ILE A 202 -22.16 7.30 16.36
C ILE A 202 -23.10 6.14 16.03
N ARG A 203 -23.13 5.69 14.78
CA ARG A 203 -24.06 4.64 14.32
C ARG A 203 -23.83 3.30 15.02
N ASP A 204 -22.57 2.88 15.15
CA ASP A 204 -22.25 1.60 15.78
C ASP A 204 -22.52 1.61 17.29
N VAL A 205 -22.20 2.72 17.99
CA VAL A 205 -22.53 2.88 19.41
C VAL A 205 -24.04 2.95 19.63
N ALA A 206 -24.76 3.72 18.82
CA ALA A 206 -26.21 3.83 18.87
C ALA A 206 -26.88 2.45 18.71
N ARG A 207 -26.39 1.62 17.78
CA ARG A 207 -26.88 0.24 17.58
C ARG A 207 -26.67 -0.62 18.82
N VAL A 208 -25.49 -0.56 19.44
CA VAL A 208 -25.18 -1.34 20.66
C VAL A 208 -26.02 -0.89 21.85
N GLN A 209 -26.24 0.43 22.00
CA GLN A 209 -27.07 1.02 23.05
C GLN A 209 -28.58 0.96 22.74
N LYS A 210 -28.97 0.39 21.60
CA LYS A 210 -30.36 0.25 21.15
C LYS A 210 -31.11 1.59 21.01
N LEU A 211 -30.40 2.65 20.65
CA LEU A 211 -31.03 3.92 20.26
C LEU A 211 -31.82 3.70 18.94
N PRO A 212 -33.02 4.28 18.77
CA PRO A 212 -33.79 4.15 17.54
C PRO A 212 -32.99 4.60 16.31
N LEU A 213 -33.12 3.86 15.20
CA LEU A 213 -32.39 4.11 13.95
C LEU A 213 -32.58 5.55 13.46
N SER A 214 -33.78 6.11 13.61
CA SER A 214 -34.10 7.49 13.25
C SER A 214 -33.25 8.52 13.98
N GLU A 215 -33.00 8.31 15.28
CA GLU A 215 -32.14 9.19 16.08
C GLU A 215 -30.67 8.99 15.73
N ALA A 216 -30.24 7.74 15.54
CA ALA A 216 -28.86 7.44 15.12
C ALA A 216 -28.52 8.11 13.77
N ASP A 217 -29.45 8.06 12.81
CA ASP A 217 -29.28 8.71 11.51
C ASP A 217 -29.35 10.24 11.61
N ARG A 218 -30.23 10.79 12.47
CA ARG A 218 -30.26 12.24 12.74
C ARG A 218 -28.91 12.72 13.26
N LEU A 219 -28.38 12.08 14.31
CA LEU A 219 -27.08 12.40 14.90
C LEU A 219 -25.94 12.26 13.88
N SER A 220 -25.94 11.20 13.09
CA SER A 220 -24.92 11.00 12.06
C SER A 220 -24.96 12.06 10.95
N LYS A 221 -26.13 12.65 10.64
CA LYS A 221 -26.27 13.73 9.65
C LYS A 221 -25.83 15.09 10.17
N LEU A 222 -25.80 15.29 11.49
CA LEU A 222 -25.25 16.50 12.10
C LEU A 222 -23.73 16.59 11.93
N ILE A 223 -23.04 15.48 11.65
CA ILE A 223 -21.60 15.47 11.40
C ILE A 223 -21.30 16.04 10.00
N PRO A 224 -20.49 17.11 9.88
CA PRO A 224 -20.10 17.68 8.59
C PRO A 224 -19.45 16.66 7.65
N GLU A 225 -19.63 16.85 6.33
CA GLU A 225 -19.03 15.99 5.30
C GLU A 225 -17.62 16.44 4.93
N VAL A 226 -16.77 16.60 5.94
CA VAL A 226 -15.36 16.95 5.75
C VAL A 226 -14.49 15.71 5.93
N PRO A 227 -13.63 15.36 4.96
CA PRO A 227 -12.71 14.23 5.10
C PRO A 227 -11.84 14.37 6.36
N GLY A 228 -11.80 13.32 7.18
CA GLY A 228 -10.97 13.28 8.39
C GLY A 228 -11.50 14.07 9.59
N ILE A 229 -12.74 14.59 9.55
CA ILE A 229 -13.33 15.30 10.70
C ILE A 229 -13.47 14.38 11.92
N THR A 230 -13.05 14.89 13.07
CA THR A 230 -13.23 14.21 14.37
C THR A 230 -14.53 14.63 15.04
N LEU A 231 -15.08 13.79 15.93
CA LEU A 231 -16.26 14.14 16.74
C LEU A 231 -15.99 15.35 17.64
N ALA A 232 -14.76 15.49 18.13
CA ALA A 232 -14.35 16.64 18.94
C ALA A 232 -14.40 17.96 18.14
N GLU A 233 -14.03 17.93 16.87
CA GLU A 233 -14.14 19.10 15.97
C GLU A 233 -15.59 19.36 15.57
N ALA A 234 -16.35 18.32 15.25
CA ALA A 234 -17.77 18.43 14.92
C ALA A 234 -18.57 19.08 16.07
N LEU A 235 -18.27 18.74 17.33
CA LEU A 235 -18.89 19.36 18.51
C LEU A 235 -18.56 20.85 18.67
N LYS A 236 -17.42 21.32 18.16
CA LYS A 236 -17.06 22.75 18.16
C LYS A 236 -17.77 23.51 17.04
N GLN A 237 -17.98 22.86 15.90
CA GLN A 237 -18.54 23.47 14.70
C GLN A 237 -20.06 23.44 14.66
N VAL A 238 -20.70 22.45 15.28
CA VAL A 238 -22.14 22.21 15.22
C VAL A 238 -22.78 22.39 16.59
N PRO A 239 -23.38 23.56 16.88
CA PRO A 239 -23.99 23.85 18.17
C PRO A 239 -25.11 22.86 18.55
N GLU A 240 -25.84 22.33 17.57
CA GLU A 240 -26.89 21.33 17.79
C GLU A 240 -26.32 20.02 18.35
N LEU A 241 -25.19 19.54 17.82
CA LEU A 241 -24.55 18.32 18.32
C LEU A 241 -24.04 18.50 19.76
N LYS A 242 -23.52 19.70 20.07
CA LYS A 242 -23.12 20.06 21.42
C LYS A 242 -24.33 20.17 22.37
N PHE A 243 -25.44 20.71 21.88
CA PHE A 243 -26.68 20.76 22.64
C PHE A 243 -27.18 19.35 22.97
N GLU A 244 -27.17 18.41 22.01
CA GLU A 244 -27.54 17.02 22.25
C GLU A 244 -26.63 16.32 23.26
N LEU A 245 -25.34 16.66 23.26
CA LEU A 245 -24.39 16.17 24.27
C LEU A 245 -24.71 16.72 25.67
N ASP A 246 -24.86 18.04 25.80
CA ASP A 246 -24.94 18.74 27.09
C ASP A 246 -26.34 18.72 27.72
N LYS A 247 -27.38 18.79 26.89
CA LYS A 247 -28.78 19.00 27.29
C LYS A 247 -29.78 18.05 26.63
N GLY A 248 -29.30 17.14 25.79
CA GLY A 248 -30.13 16.14 25.11
C GLY A 248 -30.66 15.05 26.05
N LYS A 249 -31.30 14.05 25.46
CA LYS A 249 -31.75 12.86 26.21
C LYS A 249 -30.54 12.10 26.75
N PRO A 250 -30.59 11.53 27.97
CA PRO A 250 -29.46 10.80 28.55
C PRO A 250 -28.90 9.70 27.65
N GLU A 251 -29.76 9.03 26.88
CA GLU A 251 -29.37 8.00 25.92
C GLU A 251 -28.56 8.59 24.76
N VAL A 252 -28.94 9.77 24.26
CA VAL A 252 -28.24 10.47 23.16
C VAL A 252 -26.88 10.96 23.65
N SER A 253 -26.82 11.62 24.81
CA SER A 253 -25.56 12.07 25.40
C SER A 253 -24.61 10.89 25.65
N SER A 254 -25.13 9.76 26.14
CA SER A 254 -24.35 8.54 26.33
C SER A 254 -23.79 8.00 25.01
N VAL A 255 -24.57 7.99 23.93
CA VAL A 255 -24.09 7.58 22.60
C VAL A 255 -22.95 8.48 22.15
N ILE A 256 -23.10 9.80 22.23
CA ILE A 256 -22.07 10.75 21.77
C ILE A 256 -20.79 10.58 22.60
N LEU A 257 -20.87 10.50 23.93
CA LEU A 257 -19.72 10.32 24.81
C LEU A 257 -18.94 9.04 24.53
N ASN A 258 -19.64 7.93 24.29
CA ASN A 258 -18.99 6.66 23.99
C ASN A 258 -18.48 6.60 22.55
N ALA A 259 -19.14 7.29 21.61
CA ALA A 259 -18.66 7.43 20.24
C ALA A 259 -17.33 8.20 20.19
N ILE A 260 -17.18 9.27 20.97
CA ILE A 260 -15.91 10.02 21.09
C ILE A 260 -14.77 9.11 21.57
N LYS A 261 -15.05 8.21 22.52
CA LYS A 261 -14.03 7.27 23.05
C LYS A 261 -13.64 6.19 22.05
N LEU A 262 -14.56 5.79 21.17
CA LEU A 262 -14.36 4.70 20.21
C LEU A 262 -13.93 5.20 18.83
N GLU A 263 -14.09 6.48 18.54
CA GLU A 263 -13.58 7.11 17.32
C GLU A 263 -12.09 6.80 17.12
N GLY A 264 -11.71 6.49 15.87
CA GLY A 264 -10.34 6.14 15.51
C GLY A 264 -9.94 4.70 15.85
N SER A 265 -10.74 3.96 16.63
CA SER A 265 -10.47 2.54 16.89
C SER A 265 -10.53 1.73 15.59
N VAL A 266 -9.62 0.76 15.45
CA VAL A 266 -9.62 -0.19 14.34
C VAL A 266 -10.83 -1.12 14.49
N ARG A 267 -11.64 -1.20 13.44
CA ARG A 267 -12.90 -1.97 13.42
C ARG A 267 -12.78 -3.25 12.64
N ASN A 268 -12.08 -3.20 11.51
CA ASN A 268 -11.89 -4.34 10.63
C ASN A 268 -10.62 -4.18 9.81
N THR A 269 -10.23 -5.28 9.19
CA THR A 269 -9.17 -5.33 8.19
C THR A 269 -9.79 -5.47 6.81
N GLY A 270 -9.21 -4.81 5.82
CA GLY A 270 -9.48 -5.00 4.41
C GLY A 270 -8.18 -5.24 3.65
N THR A 271 -8.28 -5.37 2.34
CA THR A 271 -7.12 -5.38 1.44
C THR A 271 -7.05 -4.07 0.69
N HIS A 272 -5.83 -3.59 0.45
CA HIS A 272 -5.60 -2.41 -0.35
C HIS A 272 -5.95 -2.71 -1.81
N ALA A 273 -6.59 -1.75 -2.46
CA ALA A 273 -7.10 -1.94 -3.82
C ALA A 273 -6.02 -1.92 -4.91
N CYS A 274 -4.80 -1.44 -4.62
CA CYS A 274 -3.75 -1.25 -5.63
C CYS A 274 -2.41 -1.88 -5.23
N GLY A 275 -1.91 -1.46 -4.07
CA GLY A 275 -0.71 -1.97 -3.43
C GLY A 275 -0.58 -3.48 -3.33
N ILE A 276 0.49 -3.97 -3.94
CA ILE A 276 1.03 -5.31 -3.84
C ILE A 276 2.49 -5.25 -3.37
N ILE A 277 2.95 -6.36 -2.81
CA ILE A 277 4.34 -6.58 -2.43
C ILE A 277 4.85 -7.74 -3.29
N ILE A 278 6.06 -7.61 -3.82
CA ILE A 278 6.81 -8.70 -4.45
C ILE A 278 8.11 -8.88 -3.67
N GLY A 279 8.22 -9.98 -2.94
CA GLY A 279 9.39 -10.35 -2.16
C GLY A 279 10.41 -11.15 -2.97
N ARG A 280 11.67 -11.08 -2.55
CA ARG A 280 12.75 -11.94 -3.07
C ARG A 280 12.54 -13.40 -2.66
N GLU A 281 12.23 -13.61 -1.38
CA GLU A 281 11.88 -14.91 -0.78
C GLU A 281 10.41 -14.90 -0.30
N ASP A 282 10.01 -15.98 0.38
CA ASP A 282 8.70 -16.09 1.01
C ASP A 282 8.52 -14.95 2.03
N LEU A 283 7.36 -14.27 1.97
CA LEU A 283 7.15 -13.02 2.71
C LEU A 283 7.13 -13.22 4.23
N ASP A 284 6.84 -14.43 4.71
CA ASP A 284 6.84 -14.79 6.12
C ASP A 284 8.23 -14.79 6.77
N HIS A 285 9.31 -14.76 5.97
CA HIS A 285 10.67 -14.51 6.46
C HIS A 285 10.90 -13.04 6.84
N TYR A 286 10.11 -12.11 6.29
CA TYR A 286 10.32 -10.66 6.46
C TYR A 286 9.22 -10.00 7.28
N ILE A 287 7.97 -10.37 7.04
CA ILE A 287 6.79 -9.74 7.62
C ILE A 287 5.72 -10.76 8.00
N PRO A 288 4.93 -10.50 9.05
CA PRO A 288 3.74 -11.31 9.32
C PRO A 288 2.73 -11.14 8.19
N VAL A 289 2.16 -12.26 7.72
CA VAL A 289 1.13 -12.31 6.68
C VAL A 289 -0.19 -12.87 7.23
N THR A 290 -1.29 -12.54 6.57
CA THR A 290 -2.63 -13.10 6.83
C THR A 290 -3.25 -13.60 5.54
N THR A 291 -4.16 -14.56 5.64
CA THR A 291 -4.87 -15.10 4.47
C THR A 291 -6.03 -14.20 4.07
N VAL A 292 -6.19 -13.97 2.77
CA VAL A 292 -7.34 -13.25 2.19
C VAL A 292 -8.27 -14.26 1.52
N LYS A 293 -9.54 -14.25 1.90
CA LYS A 293 -10.55 -15.11 1.26
C LYS A 293 -11.01 -14.50 -0.07
N ASP A 294 -11.31 -15.36 -1.03
CA ASP A 294 -11.89 -14.99 -2.33
C ASP A 294 -11.09 -13.93 -3.11
N SER A 295 -9.75 -13.99 -3.03
CA SER A 295 -8.83 -13.09 -3.74
C SER A 295 -7.86 -13.85 -4.64
N VAL A 296 -7.36 -13.18 -5.69
CA VAL A 296 -6.35 -13.70 -6.62
C VAL A 296 -5.04 -14.00 -5.88
N LEU A 297 -4.62 -13.10 -4.98
CA LEU A 297 -3.51 -13.32 -4.07
C LEU A 297 -4.03 -13.84 -2.73
N GLU A 298 -3.47 -14.94 -2.27
CA GLU A 298 -3.91 -15.64 -1.05
C GLU A 298 -3.48 -14.93 0.23
N TYR A 299 -2.48 -14.06 0.14
CA TYR A 299 -1.86 -13.40 1.30
C TYR A 299 -2.01 -11.88 1.26
N ALA A 300 -2.09 -11.29 2.45
CA ALA A 300 -1.86 -9.88 2.69
C ALA A 300 -0.83 -9.69 3.81
N SER A 301 0.02 -8.68 3.70
CA SER A 301 0.86 -8.21 4.80
C SER A 301 0.01 -7.82 6.00
N GLN A 302 0.41 -8.11 7.24
CA GLN A 302 -0.24 -7.53 8.43
C GLN A 302 0.26 -6.12 8.77
N TYR A 303 1.29 -5.64 8.08
CA TYR A 303 1.76 -4.27 8.14
C TYR A 303 1.03 -3.40 7.12
N ASP A 304 0.58 -2.24 7.60
CA ASP A 304 0.09 -1.15 6.76
C ASP A 304 1.18 -0.72 5.76
N GLY A 305 0.78 -0.26 4.57
CA GLY A 305 1.67 0.12 3.47
C GLY A 305 2.80 1.07 3.88
N LYS A 306 2.52 1.98 4.84
CA LYS A 306 3.52 2.92 5.39
C LYS A 306 4.72 2.26 6.10
N PHE A 307 4.59 1.01 6.52
CA PHE A 307 5.64 0.26 7.22
C PHE A 307 6.35 -0.76 6.32
N ILE A 308 5.89 -0.96 5.08
CA ILE A 308 6.49 -1.93 4.16
C ILE A 308 7.87 -1.47 3.70
N GLU A 309 7.98 -0.21 3.30
CA GLU A 309 9.25 0.37 2.83
C GLU A 309 10.32 0.41 3.93
N PRO A 310 10.04 0.86 5.18
CA PRO A 310 11.00 0.78 6.29
C PRO A 310 11.51 -0.64 6.60
N VAL A 311 10.67 -1.66 6.43
CA VAL A 311 11.04 -3.08 6.62
C VAL A 311 11.84 -3.62 5.42
N GLY A 312 12.11 -2.76 4.43
CA GLY A 312 12.94 -3.05 3.27
C GLY A 312 12.20 -3.71 2.12
N LEU A 313 10.88 -3.90 2.21
CA LEU A 313 10.11 -4.52 1.13
C LEU A 313 9.66 -3.48 0.12
N LEU A 314 9.59 -3.91 -1.13
CA LEU A 314 9.14 -3.09 -2.23
C LEU A 314 7.61 -3.18 -2.37
N LYS A 315 6.97 -2.01 -2.38
CA LYS A 315 5.57 -1.84 -2.73
C LYS A 315 5.45 -1.48 -4.21
N MET A 316 4.45 -2.04 -4.89
CA MET A 316 4.03 -1.61 -6.23
C MET A 316 2.52 -1.36 -6.23
N ASP A 317 2.05 -0.32 -6.91
CA ASP A 317 0.62 -0.01 -7.01
C ASP A 317 0.06 -0.43 -8.38
N PHE A 318 -0.83 -1.42 -8.38
CA PHE A 318 -1.55 -1.90 -9.57
C PHE A 318 -2.96 -1.31 -9.57
N LEU A 319 -3.14 -0.21 -10.29
CA LEU A 319 -4.41 0.52 -10.33
C LEU A 319 -5.30 0.03 -11.49
N GLY A 320 -6.56 -0.25 -11.19
CA GLY A 320 -7.60 -0.47 -12.20
C GLY A 320 -8.21 0.87 -12.60
N LEU A 321 -8.09 1.25 -13.87
CA LEU A 321 -8.69 2.46 -14.42
C LEU A 321 -9.84 2.12 -15.38
N LYS A 322 -11.05 2.48 -14.97
CA LYS A 322 -12.26 2.44 -15.82
C LYS A 322 -12.08 3.13 -17.16
N THR A 323 -11.32 4.23 -17.21
CA THR A 323 -11.05 4.96 -18.46
C THR A 323 -10.35 4.09 -19.50
N LEU A 324 -9.42 3.22 -19.08
CA LEU A 324 -8.75 2.28 -19.99
C LEU A 324 -9.72 1.22 -20.50
N SER A 325 -10.60 0.71 -19.64
CA SER A 325 -11.67 -0.22 -20.05
C SER A 325 -12.59 0.41 -21.10
N ILE A 326 -13.02 1.66 -20.89
CA ILE A 326 -13.88 2.40 -21.84
C ILE A 326 -13.19 2.58 -23.19
N ILE A 327 -11.91 2.97 -23.20
CA ILE A 327 -11.14 3.13 -24.45
C ILE A 327 -11.02 1.79 -25.18
N LYS A 328 -10.71 0.71 -24.46
CA LYS A 328 -10.57 -0.64 -25.01
C LYS A 328 -11.87 -1.13 -25.64
N ASP A 329 -13.00 -0.97 -24.95
CA ASP A 329 -14.32 -1.35 -25.46
C ASP A 329 -14.73 -0.51 -26.66
N THR A 330 -14.43 0.80 -26.63
CA THR A 330 -14.68 1.70 -27.76
C THR A 330 -13.91 1.23 -29.00
N LEU A 331 -12.61 0.94 -28.87
CA LEU A 331 -11.80 0.43 -29.98
C LEU A 331 -12.29 -0.92 -30.51
N LYS A 332 -12.81 -1.79 -29.63
CA LYS A 332 -13.39 -3.09 -30.01
C LYS A 332 -14.69 -2.92 -30.80
N ASN A 333 -15.51 -1.93 -30.46
CA ASN A 333 -16.78 -1.65 -31.14
C ASN A 333 -16.59 -0.94 -32.51
N ILE A 334 -15.45 -0.26 -32.71
CA ILE A 334 -15.12 0.39 -33.98
C ILE A 334 -14.60 -0.61 -35.02
N LYS A 335 -13.93 -1.69 -34.59
CA LYS A 335 -13.34 -2.72 -35.45
C LYS A 335 -14.39 -3.70 -35.98
#